data_AF-A0A9D6EX11-F1
#
_entry.id   AF-A0A9D6EX11-F1
#
_cell.length_a   1.000
_cell.length_b   1.000
_cell.length_c   1.000
_cell.angle_alpha   90.00
_cell.angle_beta   90.00
_cell.angle_gamma   90.00
#
_symmetry.space_group_name_H-M   'P 1'
#
loop_
_entity.id
_entity.type
_entity.pdbx_description
1 polymer ?
#
loop_
_entity_poly.entity_id
_entity_poly.type
_entity_poly.pdbx_seq_one_letter_code
_entity_poly.pdbx_strand_id
1 'polypeptide(L)'
;MKKLIRTLLGVGFALTADVLRADGPPALSSEQFEKLHRMIKPHRGEARWMEIDWYPNIWEARQKAAREGKPLFIWAGSGGAPAAGC
;
A
#
# COMPACT_ATOMS: atom_id res chain seq x y z
N MET A 1 -53.54 -10.98 15.63
CA MET A 1 -53.32 -9.80 14.76
C MET A 1 -51.97 -9.10 14.97
N LYS A 2 -51.45 -8.90 16.20
CA LYS A 2 -50.14 -8.23 16.43
C LYS A 2 -48.88 -9.02 16.03
N LYS A 3 -48.96 -10.36 15.92
CA LYS A 3 -47.82 -11.20 15.48
C LYS A 3 -47.60 -11.16 13.96
N LEU A 4 -48.69 -11.01 13.19
CA LEU A 4 -48.65 -11.02 11.71
C LEU A 4 -48.06 -9.72 11.14
N ILE A 5 -48.26 -8.59 11.83
CA ILE A 5 -47.72 -7.27 11.43
C ILE A 5 -46.20 -7.18 11.69
N ARG A 6 -45.67 -7.92 12.68
CA ARG A 6 -44.23 -7.92 12.99
C ARG A 6 -43.38 -8.67 11.96
N THR A 7 -43.94 -9.67 11.30
CA THR A 7 -43.21 -10.47 10.30
C THR A 7 -43.05 -9.73 8.97
N LEU A 8 -44.03 -8.90 8.58
CA LEU A 8 -43.99 -8.18 7.30
C LEU A 8 -42.99 -7.01 7.28
N LEU A 9 -42.65 -6.44 8.45
CA LEU A 9 -41.66 -5.36 8.53
C LEU A 9 -40.20 -5.85 8.41
N GLY A 10 -39.92 -7.10 8.78
CA GLY A 10 -38.56 -7.67 8.73
C GLY A 10 -38.14 -8.18 7.35
N VAL A 11 -39.11 -8.60 6.52
CA VAL A 11 -38.83 -9.14 5.18
C VAL A 11 -38.63 -8.02 4.15
N GLY A 12 -39.31 -6.88 4.29
CA GLY A 12 -39.16 -5.73 3.40
C GLY A 12 -37.79 -5.03 3.49
N PHE A 13 -37.09 -5.16 4.62
CA PHE A 13 -35.78 -4.53 4.83
C PHE A 13 -34.62 -5.38 4.28
N ALA A 14 -34.78 -6.70 4.21
CA ALA A 14 -33.75 -7.59 3.66
C ALA A 14 -33.74 -7.59 2.12
N LEU A 15 -34.89 -7.37 1.47
CA LEU A 15 -35.02 -7.40 0.00
C LEU A 15 -34.47 -6.14 -0.70
N THR A 16 -34.24 -5.04 0.02
CA THR A 16 -33.67 -3.80 -0.54
C THR A 16 -32.15 -3.71 -0.39
N ALA A 17 -31.54 -4.55 0.44
CA ALA A 17 -30.11 -4.47 0.74
C ALA A 17 -29.22 -4.89 -0.44
N ASP A 18 -29.63 -5.90 -1.23
CA ASP A 18 -28.87 -6.35 -2.41
C ASP A 18 -28.88 -5.31 -3.54
N VAL A 19 -29.96 -4.54 -3.70
CA VAL A 19 -30.09 -3.52 -4.76
C VAL A 19 -29.17 -2.31 -4.52
N LEU A 20 -28.74 -2.09 -3.27
CA LEU A 20 -27.82 -1.01 -2.90
C LEU A 20 -26.35 -1.43 -2.93
N ARG A 21 -26.05 -2.70 -3.23
CA ARG A 21 -24.68 -3.16 -3.34
C ARG A 21 -24.12 -2.69 -4.69
N ALA A 22 -23.28 -1.65 -4.66
CA ALA A 22 -22.52 -1.25 -5.83
C ALA A 22 -21.67 -2.44 -6.28
N ASP A 23 -21.81 -2.83 -7.55
CA ASP A 23 -20.87 -3.76 -8.17
C ASP A 23 -19.46 -3.20 -8.04
N GLY A 24 -18.50 -4.08 -7.73
CA GLY A 24 -17.10 -3.69 -7.75
C GLY A 24 -16.70 -3.16 -9.12
N PRO A 25 -15.63 -2.35 -9.21
CA PRO A 25 -15.12 -1.94 -10.51
C PRO A 25 -14.83 -3.18 -11.37
N PRO A 26 -15.09 -3.13 -12.69
CA PRO A 26 -14.79 -4.23 -13.57
C PRO A 26 -13.28 -4.57 -13.50
N ALA A 27 -12.96 -5.85 -13.64
CA ALA A 27 -11.57 -6.28 -13.71
C ALA A 27 -10.87 -5.63 -14.91
N LEU A 28 -9.62 -5.22 -14.72
CA LEU A 28 -8.79 -4.70 -15.81
C LEU A 28 -8.44 -5.84 -16.78
N SER A 29 -8.50 -5.56 -18.07
CA SER A 29 -7.86 -6.42 -19.07
C SER A 29 -6.34 -6.40 -18.89
N SER A 30 -5.65 -7.42 -19.40
CA SER A 30 -4.18 -7.45 -19.41
C SER A 30 -3.58 -6.22 -20.11
N GLU A 31 -4.21 -5.74 -21.17
CA GLU A 31 -3.76 -4.54 -21.90
C GLU A 31 -3.89 -3.27 -21.03
N GLN A 32 -5.02 -3.10 -20.35
CA GLN A 32 -5.26 -1.97 -19.46
C GLN A 32 -4.28 -1.98 -18.28
N PHE A 33 -4.04 -3.17 -17.72
CA PHE A 33 -3.05 -3.35 -16.65
C PHE A 33 -1.65 -2.98 -17.13
N GLU A 34 -1.20 -3.50 -18.28
CA GLU A 34 0.13 -3.20 -18.81
C GLU A 34 0.32 -1.71 -19.10
N LYS A 35 -0.71 -1.04 -19.62
CA LYS A 35 -0.70 0.41 -19.83
C LYS A 35 -0.54 1.16 -18.50
N LEU A 36 -1.36 0.83 -17.50
CA LEU A 36 -1.30 1.46 -16.18
C LEU A 36 0.04 1.18 -15.49
N HIS A 37 0.50 -0.07 -15.53
CA HIS A 37 1.73 -0.50 -14.89
C HIS A 37 2.94 0.25 -15.45
N ARG A 38 2.99 0.54 -16.75
CA ARG A 38 4.03 1.41 -17.32
C ARG A 38 3.97 2.85 -16.84
N MET A 39 2.78 3.37 -16.55
CA MET A 39 2.59 4.75 -16.09
C MET A 39 2.97 4.97 -14.62
N ILE A 40 2.89 3.93 -13.77
CA ILE A 40 3.14 4.05 -12.33
C ILE A 40 4.58 3.71 -11.92
N LYS A 41 5.43 3.31 -12.86
CA LYS A 41 6.84 3.04 -12.56
C LYS A 41 7.59 4.35 -12.35
N PRO A 42 8.51 4.44 -11.37
CA PRO A 42 9.37 5.60 -11.22
C PRO A 42 10.13 5.89 -12.51
N HIS A 43 10.15 7.15 -12.92
CA HIS A 43 11.00 7.62 -14.00
C HIS A 43 12.48 7.58 -13.56
N ARG A 44 13.38 7.61 -14.55
CA ARG A 44 14.82 7.71 -14.30
C ARG A 44 15.11 8.96 -13.46
N GLY A 45 15.71 8.77 -12.29
CA GLY A 45 16.04 9.86 -11.37
C GLY A 45 14.89 10.36 -10.49
N GLU A 46 13.68 9.80 -10.60
CA GLU A 46 12.56 10.17 -9.71
C GLU A 46 12.79 9.65 -8.29
N ALA A 47 13.41 8.48 -8.15
CA ALA A 47 13.66 7.82 -6.88
C ALA A 47 15.16 7.66 -6.59
N ARG A 48 15.96 8.73 -6.69
CA ARG A 48 17.43 8.68 -6.46
C ARG A 48 17.82 8.14 -5.09
N TRP A 49 16.96 8.28 -4.09
CA TRP A 49 17.16 7.71 -2.76
C TRP A 49 17.22 6.18 -2.78
N MET A 50 16.64 5.51 -3.78
CA MET A 50 16.77 4.06 -4.02
C MET A 50 18.15 3.66 -4.54
N GLU A 51 18.93 4.61 -5.06
CA GLU A 51 20.28 4.37 -5.62
C GLU A 51 21.37 4.47 -4.55
N ILE A 52 21.03 4.91 -3.34
CA ILE A 52 21.98 5.02 -2.22
C ILE A 52 22.29 3.61 -1.70
N ASP A 53 23.57 3.33 -1.48
CA ASP A 53 24.04 2.13 -0.78
C ASP A 53 23.69 2.23 0.71
N TRP A 54 22.46 1.80 1.04
CA TRP A 54 21.93 1.84 2.39
C TRP A 54 22.55 0.75 3.26
N TYR A 55 22.91 1.10 4.49
CA TYR A 55 23.41 0.17 5.50
C TYR A 55 22.21 -0.34 6.33
N PRO A 56 21.77 -1.60 6.17
CA PRO A 56 20.61 -2.11 6.90
C PRO A 56 20.89 -2.33 8.39
N ASN A 57 22.17 -2.42 8.77
CA ASN A 57 22.60 -2.61 10.15
C ASN A 57 23.17 -1.32 10.74
N ILE A 58 22.47 -0.77 11.74
CA ILE A 58 22.86 0.47 12.42
C ILE A 58 24.20 0.32 13.15
N TRP A 59 24.50 -0.84 13.73
CA TRP A 59 25.74 -1.08 14.45
C TRP A 59 26.97 -1.02 13.52
N GLU A 60 26.87 -1.64 12.34
CA GLU A 60 27.93 -1.60 11.33
C GLU A 60 28.12 -0.19 10.76
N ALA A 61 27.00 0.51 10.47
CA ALA A 61 27.03 1.90 10.01
C ALA A 61 27.74 2.81 11.03
N ARG A 62 27.44 2.66 12.32
CA ARG A 62 28.10 3.43 13.41
C ARG A 62 29.60 3.19 13.44
N GLN A 63 30.05 1.94 13.33
CA GLN A 63 31.48 1.63 13.32
C GLN A 63 32.18 2.26 12.11
N LYS A 64 31.57 2.23 10.92
CA LYS A 64 32.11 2.86 9.71
C LYS A 64 32.18 4.39 9.85
N ALA A 65 31.11 5.02 10.31
CA ALA A 65 31.05 6.46 10.55
C ALA A 65 32.15 6.94 11.51
N ALA A 66 32.38 6.20 12.60
CA ALA A 66 33.45 6.49 13.55
C ALA A 66 34.85 6.36 12.91
N ARG A 67 35.09 5.31 12.11
CA ARG A 67 36.38 5.14 11.40
C ARG A 67 36.64 6.23 10.36
N GLU A 68 35.60 6.70 9.67
CA GLU A 68 35.71 7.71 8.62
C GLU A 68 35.61 9.15 9.12
N GLY A 69 35.27 9.37 10.39
CA GLY A 69 35.01 10.70 10.94
C GLY A 69 33.82 11.40 10.26
N LYS A 70 32.82 10.65 9.79
CA LYS A 70 31.64 11.19 9.09
C LYS A 70 30.37 11.08 9.93
N PRO A 71 29.43 12.03 9.80
CA PRO A 71 28.13 11.91 10.47
C PRO A 71 27.30 10.77 9.87
N LEU A 72 26.33 10.28 10.66
CA LEU A 72 25.32 9.33 10.19
C LEU A 72 24.09 10.07 9.68
N PHE A 73 23.61 9.69 8.50
CA PHE A 73 22.27 9.99 8.03
C PHE A 73 21.40 8.75 8.23
N ILE A 74 20.32 8.88 9.01
CA ILE A 74 19.40 7.78 9.32
C ILE A 74 18.05 8.07 8.68
N TRP A 75 17.59 7.14 7.85
CA TRP A 75 16.23 7.12 7.32
C TRP A 75 15.40 6.11 8.10
N ALA A 76 14.38 6.57 8.81
CA ALA A 76 13.43 5.72 9.52
C ALA A 76 12.00 6.16 9.16
N GLY A 77 11.16 5.22 8.70
CA GLY A 77 9.79 5.51 8.30
C GLY A 77 8.87 4.32 8.52
N SER A 78 7.56 4.58 8.51
CA SER A 78 6.50 3.59 8.78
C SER A 78 6.39 2.44 7.76
N GLY A 79 7.21 2.42 6.71
CA GLY A 79 7.05 1.54 5.54
C GLY A 79 8.17 0.52 5.30
N GLY A 80 9.11 0.36 6.25
CA GLY A 80 10.26 -0.53 6.11
C GLY A 80 11.59 0.21 5.91
N ALA A 81 12.70 -0.53 5.95
CA ALA A 81 14.02 0.00 5.62
C ALA A 81 14.00 0.59 4.20
N PRO A 82 14.86 1.58 3.89
CA PRO A 82 15.09 1.96 2.49
C PRO A 82 15.56 0.74 1.69
N ALA A 83 15.72 0.88 0.36
CA ALA A 83 15.96 -0.19 -0.62
C ALA A 83 17.24 -1.05 -0.45
N ALA A 84 17.67 -1.35 0.78
CA ALA A 84 18.72 -2.27 1.16
C ALA A 84 18.40 -3.74 0.84
N GLY A 85 17.35 -4.01 0.06
CA GLY A 85 16.80 -5.34 -0.15
C GLY A 85 16.03 -5.84 1.07
N CYS A 86 14.93 -6.56 0.81
CA CYS A 86 14.38 -7.48 1.80
C CYS A 86 15.22 -8.76 1.80
#